data_AF-A0A7S0Q5C5-F1
#
_entry.id   AF-A0A7S0Q5C5-F1
#
_cell.length_a   1.000
_cell.length_b   1.000
_cell.length_c   1.000
_cell.angle_alpha   90.00
_cell.angle_beta   90.00
_cell.angle_gamma   90.00
#
_symmetry.space_group_name_H-M   'P 1'
#
loop_
_entity.id
_entity.type
_entity.pdbx_description
1 polymer ?
#
loop_
_entity_poly.entity_id
_entity_poly.type
_entity_poly.pdbx_seq_one_letter_code
_entity_poly.pdbx_strand_id
1 'polypeptide(L)'
;EGVLDTSAPIWVRNVEFAPNATEATIRAHASVLVSGVYYLIFSSCDFDTGDVLISGNTVWANPYGFLPGELYPFLPFFGTMCIAYLVLAFVWGILCLKHRPVLLPLQSHIGGVLLLGLLETGVWYLDYQSFNGGGIRGVAPVVCGVLVSSCKKTVSRLLVLSVCLGYGVVRPA
;
A
#
# COMPACT_ATOMS: atom_id res chain seq x y z
N GLU A 1 31.14 -17.43 -0.63
CA GLU A 1 29.75 -17.39 -1.12
C GLU A 1 29.15 -18.75 -0.87
N GLY A 2 28.01 -18.83 -0.19
CA GLY A 2 27.36 -20.11 0.14
C GLY A 2 25.97 -20.12 -0.48
N VAL A 3 25.74 -21.04 -1.41
CA VAL A 3 24.42 -21.29 -2.01
C VAL A 3 23.56 -22.01 -0.97
N LEU A 4 22.38 -21.46 -0.68
CA LEU A 4 21.39 -22.15 0.17
C LEU A 4 20.88 -23.40 -0.56
N ASP A 5 20.90 -24.55 0.10
CA ASP A 5 20.35 -25.80 -0.44
C ASP A 5 18.83 -25.70 -0.51
N THR A 6 18.27 -25.51 -1.70
CA THR A 6 16.83 -25.28 -1.92
C THR A 6 15.98 -26.55 -1.89
N SER A 7 16.58 -27.73 -1.67
CA SER A 7 15.88 -29.02 -1.72
C SER A 7 15.03 -29.32 -0.47
N ALA A 8 15.36 -28.72 0.67
CA ALA A 8 14.63 -28.87 1.93
C ALA A 8 13.61 -27.73 2.14
N PRO A 9 12.50 -27.95 2.89
CA PRO A 9 11.54 -26.89 3.22
C PRO A 9 12.11 -25.85 4.19
N ILE A 10 13.19 -26.16 4.89
CA ILE A 10 13.88 -25.28 5.84
C ILE A 10 15.31 -25.14 5.38
N TRP A 11 15.72 -23.90 5.14
CA TRP A 11 17.10 -23.58 4.77
C TRP A 11 17.84 -23.05 5.99
N VAL A 12 18.79 -23.83 6.47
CA VAL A 12 19.58 -23.48 7.65
C VAL A 12 20.96 -23.02 7.21
N ARG A 13 21.42 -21.91 7.77
CA ARG A 13 22.79 -21.45 7.61
C ARG A 13 23.37 -21.14 8.97
N ASN A 14 24.33 -21.96 9.39
CA ASN A 14 25.05 -21.75 10.64
C ASN A 14 26.08 -20.63 10.47
N VAL A 15 26.27 -19.90 11.54
CA VAL A 15 27.14 -18.73 11.60
C VAL A 15 27.90 -18.85 12.90
N GLU A 16 29.19 -19.10 12.76
CA GLU A 16 30.08 -19.30 13.88
C GLU A 16 30.95 -18.06 14.04
N PHE A 17 31.16 -17.64 15.29
CA PHE A 17 32.15 -16.64 15.60
C PHE A 17 33.54 -17.26 15.54
N ALA A 18 34.47 -16.60 14.86
CA ALA A 18 35.87 -17.00 14.93
C ALA A 18 36.36 -16.87 16.39
N PRO A 19 37.35 -17.67 16.82
CA PRO A 19 37.89 -17.56 18.18
C PRO A 19 38.36 -16.13 18.47
N ASN A 20 37.87 -15.56 19.57
CA ASN A 20 38.08 -14.15 20.00
C ASN A 20 37.48 -13.06 19.09
N ALA A 21 36.67 -13.40 18.09
CA ALA A 21 35.98 -12.41 17.27
C ALA A 21 34.66 -11.97 17.92
N THR A 22 34.40 -10.67 17.91
CA THR A 22 33.15 -10.06 18.42
C THR A 22 32.10 -9.88 17.33
N GLU A 23 32.45 -10.12 16.07
CA GLU A 23 31.59 -9.89 14.92
C GLU A 23 31.66 -11.06 13.93
N ALA A 24 30.50 -11.46 13.41
CA ALA A 24 30.37 -12.44 12.34
C ALA A 24 29.48 -11.84 11.24
N THR A 25 29.89 -11.99 9.99
CA THR A 25 29.15 -11.43 8.84
C THR A 25 28.68 -12.53 7.90
N ILE A 26 27.45 -12.37 7.39
CA ILE A 26 26.79 -13.37 6.56
C ILE A 26 26.29 -12.69 5.29
N ARG A 27 26.63 -13.26 4.15
CA ARG A 27 26.02 -12.90 2.86
C ARG A 27 25.45 -14.15 2.24
N ALA A 28 24.12 -14.20 2.17
CA ALA A 28 23.34 -15.31 1.61
C ALA A 28 22.51 -14.79 0.44
N HIS A 29 22.46 -15.59 -0.62
CA HIS A 29 21.56 -15.37 -1.74
C HIS A 29 20.87 -16.71 -2.04
N ALA A 30 19.55 -16.68 -2.13
CA ALA A 30 18.74 -17.86 -2.41
C ALA A 30 17.69 -17.50 -3.45
N SER A 31 17.62 -18.30 -4.52
CA SER A 31 16.58 -18.18 -5.54
C SER A 31 15.39 -19.06 -5.15
N VAL A 32 14.25 -18.43 -4.91
CA VAL A 32 13.01 -19.13 -4.56
C VAL A 32 12.29 -19.55 -5.84
N LEU A 33 12.15 -20.86 -6.07
CA LEU A 33 11.49 -21.42 -7.27
C LEU A 33 9.97 -21.64 -7.09
N VAL A 34 9.53 -21.83 -5.85
CA VAL A 34 8.13 -22.13 -5.52
C VAL A 34 7.48 -20.90 -4.90
N SER A 35 6.28 -20.53 -5.35
CA SER A 35 5.54 -19.41 -4.75
C SER A 35 4.98 -19.81 -3.39
N GLY A 36 5.21 -18.97 -2.39
CA GLY A 36 4.77 -19.24 -1.02
C GLY A 36 5.12 -18.10 -0.07
N VAL A 37 4.71 -18.25 1.18
CA VAL A 37 5.13 -17.36 2.27
C VAL A 37 6.39 -17.96 2.89
N TYR A 38 7.45 -17.14 2.95
CA TYR A 38 8.73 -17.54 3.51
C TYR A 38 9.03 -16.68 4.74
N TYR A 39 9.54 -17.33 5.78
CA TYR A 39 9.96 -16.68 7.01
C TYR A 39 11.48 -16.78 7.12
N LEU A 40 12.12 -15.68 7.50
CA LEU A 40 13.52 -15.66 7.90
C LEU A 40 13.58 -15.54 9.41
N ILE A 41 14.21 -16.51 10.04
CA ILE A 41 14.33 -16.61 11.49
C ILE A 41 15.81 -16.59 11.84
N PHE A 42 16.16 -15.73 12.80
CA PHE A 42 17.46 -15.73 13.42
C PHE A 42 17.32 -16.32 14.83
N SER A 43 18.18 -17.26 15.17
CA SER A 43 18.20 -17.91 16.48
C SER A 43 19.65 -18.09 16.91
N SER A 44 19.96 -17.76 18.17
CA SER A 44 21.23 -18.15 18.78
C SER A 44 21.07 -19.53 19.38
N CYS A 45 21.93 -20.47 18.99
CA CYS A 45 21.91 -21.85 19.48
C CYS A 45 22.92 -22.11 20.61
N ASP A 46 23.77 -21.13 20.93
CA ASP A 46 24.78 -21.23 21.97
C ASP A 46 24.42 -20.31 23.14
N PHE A 47 24.40 -20.88 24.34
CA PHE A 47 24.05 -20.20 25.59
C PHE A 47 25.24 -19.45 26.19
N ASP A 48 26.47 -19.79 25.78
CA ASP A 48 27.70 -19.18 26.31
C ASP A 48 28.02 -17.83 25.62
N THR A 49 27.38 -17.54 24.49
CA THR A 49 27.70 -16.37 23.64
C THR A 49 27.16 -15.03 24.18
N GLY A 50 26.38 -15.02 25.27
CA GLY A 50 25.81 -13.79 25.83
C GLY A 50 24.82 -13.08 24.90
N ASP A 51 24.65 -11.77 25.07
CA ASP A 51 23.72 -10.97 24.26
C ASP A 51 24.26 -10.73 22.84
N VAL A 52 23.59 -11.29 21.84
CA VAL A 52 23.96 -11.16 20.43
C VAL A 52 23.13 -10.07 19.74
N LEU A 53 23.79 -9.02 19.23
CA LEU A 53 23.15 -7.98 18.42
C LEU A 53 23.19 -8.38 16.93
N ILE A 54 22.01 -8.51 16.32
CA ILE A 54 21.88 -8.80 14.88
C ILE A 54 21.56 -7.49 14.14
N SER A 55 22.46 -7.08 13.26
CA SER A 55 22.28 -5.90 12.40
C SER A 55 22.57 -6.27 10.94
N GLY A 56 21.67 -5.86 10.04
CA GLY A 56 21.81 -6.16 8.63
C GLY A 56 20.63 -5.68 7.80
N ASN A 57 20.73 -5.86 6.48
CA ASN A 57 19.66 -5.59 5.54
C ASN A 57 19.24 -6.90 4.86
N THR A 58 17.93 -7.09 4.67
CA THR A 58 17.38 -8.22 3.92
C THR A 58 16.55 -7.69 2.77
N VAL A 59 16.78 -8.22 1.57
CA VAL A 59 16.09 -7.80 0.36
C VAL A 59 15.29 -8.97 -0.17
N TRP A 60 13.99 -8.75 -0.31
CA TRP A 60 13.04 -9.72 -0.85
C TRP A 60 12.45 -9.13 -2.12
N ALA A 61 12.70 -9.80 -3.24
CA ALA A 61 12.23 -9.35 -4.54
C ALA A 61 11.50 -10.48 -5.24
N ASN A 62 10.31 -10.17 -5.75
CA ASN A 62 9.59 -11.04 -6.65
C ASN A 62 10.01 -10.72 -8.11
N PRO A 63 9.79 -11.64 -9.06
CA PRO A 63 10.05 -11.37 -10.48
C PRO A 63 9.34 -10.13 -11.03
N TYR A 64 8.23 -9.74 -10.39
CA TYR A 64 7.38 -8.60 -10.76
C TYR A 64 7.69 -7.31 -9.98
N GLY A 65 8.73 -7.31 -9.14
CA GLY A 65 9.19 -6.18 -8.33
C GLY A 65 9.26 -6.49 -6.83
N PHE A 66 9.45 -5.45 -6.01
CA PHE A 66 9.67 -5.60 -4.57
C PHE A 66 8.37 -5.71 -3.75
N LEU A 67 7.21 -5.64 -4.41
CA LEU A 67 5.94 -5.69 -3.71
C LEU A 67 5.66 -7.11 -3.18
N PRO A 68 5.32 -7.28 -1.89
CA PRO A 68 4.94 -8.58 -1.35
C PRO A 68 3.77 -9.18 -2.14
N GLY A 69 3.76 -10.51 -2.29
CA GLY A 69 2.74 -11.21 -3.06
C GLY A 69 1.31 -10.95 -2.58
N GLU A 70 1.11 -10.75 -1.27
CA GLU A 70 -0.18 -10.38 -0.68
C GLU A 70 -0.67 -9.00 -1.13
N LEU A 71 0.26 -8.06 -1.35
CA LEU A 71 -0.06 -6.68 -1.71
C LEU A 71 -0.17 -6.47 -3.23
N TYR A 72 0.43 -7.37 -4.01
CA TYR A 72 0.43 -7.32 -5.47
C TYR A 72 -0.96 -7.12 -6.12
N PRO A 73 -2.03 -7.83 -5.73
CA PRO A 73 -3.35 -7.65 -6.36
C PRO A 73 -3.96 -6.26 -6.13
N PHE A 74 -3.51 -5.49 -5.12
CA PHE A 74 -4.02 -4.14 -4.90
C PHE A 74 -3.54 -3.14 -5.95
N LEU A 75 -2.36 -3.35 -6.54
CA LEU A 75 -1.80 -2.45 -7.53
C LEU A 75 -2.69 -2.32 -8.79
N PRO A 76 -3.09 -3.41 -9.47
CA PRO A 76 -4.03 -3.32 -10.59
C PRO A 76 -5.44 -2.90 -10.13
N PHE A 77 -5.88 -3.27 -8.92
CA PHE A 77 -7.18 -2.84 -8.39
C PHE A 77 -7.28 -1.32 -8.23
N PHE A 78 -6.31 -0.68 -7.60
CA PHE A 78 -6.31 0.78 -7.46
C PHE A 78 -6.11 1.49 -8.79
N GLY A 79 -5.34 0.90 -9.71
CA GLY A 79 -5.19 1.40 -11.08
C GLY A 79 -6.51 1.43 -11.85
N THR A 80 -7.26 0.31 -11.85
CA THR A 80 -8.55 0.24 -12.55
C THR A 80 -9.60 1.14 -11.91
N MET A 81 -9.64 1.20 -10.57
CA MET A 81 -10.55 2.09 -9.85
C MET A 81 -10.25 3.56 -10.12
N CYS A 82 -8.97 3.95 -10.21
CA CYS A 82 -8.56 5.31 -10.58
C CYS A 82 -9.11 5.69 -11.97
N ILE A 83 -8.97 4.80 -12.96
CA ILE A 83 -9.53 5.02 -14.31
C ILE A 83 -11.06 5.13 -14.27
N ALA A 84 -11.74 4.26 -13.51
CA ALA A 84 -13.19 4.32 -13.36
C ALA A 84 -13.65 5.66 -12.75
N TYR A 85 -12.96 6.14 -11.69
CA TYR A 85 -13.24 7.45 -11.10
C TYR A 85 -12.92 8.60 -12.03
N LEU A 86 -11.87 8.51 -12.86
CA LEU A 86 -11.56 9.51 -13.89
C LEU A 86 -12.71 9.66 -14.88
N VAL A 87 -13.17 8.54 -15.45
CA VAL A 87 -14.28 8.53 -16.42
C VAL A 87 -15.54 9.08 -15.77
N LEU A 88 -15.87 8.65 -14.56
CA LEU A 88 -17.05 9.11 -13.84
C LEU A 88 -16.97 10.60 -13.51
N ALA A 89 -15.83 11.08 -13.03
CA ALA A 89 -15.61 12.50 -12.75
C ALA A 89 -15.67 13.36 -14.02
N PHE A 90 -15.16 12.86 -15.14
CA PHE A 90 -15.22 13.53 -16.44
C PHE A 90 -16.66 13.66 -16.94
N VAL A 91 -17.41 12.54 -16.98
CA VAL A 91 -18.83 12.54 -17.37
C VAL A 91 -19.63 13.45 -16.44
N TRP A 92 -19.45 13.33 -15.12
CA TRP A 92 -20.11 14.18 -14.13
C TRP A 92 -19.78 15.66 -14.34
N GLY A 93 -18.52 15.99 -14.59
CA GLY A 93 -18.06 17.35 -14.88
C GLY A 93 -18.76 17.96 -16.11
N ILE A 94 -18.91 17.19 -17.18
CA ILE A 94 -19.64 17.62 -18.39
C ILE A 94 -21.11 17.88 -18.07
N LEU A 95 -21.77 16.98 -17.34
CA LEU A 95 -23.17 17.16 -16.94
C LEU A 95 -23.33 18.41 -16.07
N CYS A 96 -22.43 18.62 -15.10
CA CYS A 96 -22.42 19.81 -14.27
C CYS A 96 -22.21 21.09 -15.07
N LEU A 97 -21.34 21.08 -16.09
CA LEU A 97 -21.13 22.22 -16.99
C LEU A 97 -22.38 22.53 -17.84
N LYS A 98 -23.05 21.49 -18.35
CA LYS A 98 -24.26 21.64 -19.16
C LYS A 98 -25.45 22.16 -18.34
N HIS A 99 -25.57 21.73 -17.09
CA HIS A 99 -26.70 22.06 -16.20
C HIS A 99 -26.36 23.07 -15.09
N ARG A 100 -25.27 23.85 -15.23
CA ARG A 100 -24.84 24.89 -14.28
C ARG A 100 -25.97 25.77 -13.72
N PRO A 101 -26.93 26.29 -14.53
CA PRO A 101 -27.95 27.20 -14.00
C PRO A 101 -29.00 26.52 -13.11
N VAL A 102 -29.11 25.18 -13.14
CA VAL A 102 -30.10 24.40 -12.38
C VAL A 102 -29.42 23.53 -11.31
N LEU A 103 -28.10 23.68 -11.12
CA LEU A 103 -27.33 22.79 -10.26
C LEU A 103 -27.65 23.04 -8.79
N LEU A 104 -28.18 22.00 -8.13
CA LEU A 104 -28.40 22.04 -6.68
C LEU A 104 -27.04 22.00 -5.95
N PRO A 105 -26.85 22.74 -4.84
CA PRO A 105 -25.61 22.69 -4.05
C PRO A 105 -25.19 21.26 -3.68
N LEU A 106 -26.16 20.37 -3.42
CA LEU A 106 -25.93 18.95 -3.16
C LEU A 106 -25.16 18.25 -4.30
N GLN A 107 -25.52 18.52 -5.57
CA GLN A 107 -24.88 17.91 -6.74
C GLN A 107 -23.41 18.34 -6.89
N SER A 108 -23.08 19.57 -6.47
CA SER A 108 -21.70 20.06 -6.41
C SER A 108 -20.86 19.25 -5.41
N HIS A 109 -21.42 18.94 -4.24
CA HIS A 109 -20.71 18.15 -3.22
C HIS A 109 -20.50 16.70 -3.64
N ILE A 110 -21.43 16.09 -4.41
CA ILE A 110 -21.24 14.77 -5.02
C ILE A 110 -20.03 14.79 -5.96
N GLY A 111 -19.87 15.85 -6.75
CA GLY A 111 -18.67 16.07 -7.55
C GLY A 111 -17.40 16.15 -6.71
N GLY A 112 -17.46 16.82 -5.55
CA GLY A 112 -16.36 16.84 -4.58
C GLY A 112 -15.98 15.46 -4.06
N VAL A 113 -16.94 14.61 -3.72
CA VAL A 113 -16.67 13.22 -3.30
C VAL A 113 -16.07 12.38 -4.43
N LEU A 114 -16.52 12.57 -5.67
CA LEU A 114 -15.94 11.93 -6.84
C LEU A 114 -14.47 12.30 -7.02
N LEU A 115 -14.13 13.59 -6.91
CA LEU A 115 -12.75 14.07 -6.96
C LEU A 115 -11.90 13.52 -5.81
N LEU A 116 -12.44 13.46 -4.58
CA LEU A 116 -11.76 12.84 -3.45
C LEU A 116 -11.52 11.34 -3.66
N GLY A 117 -12.45 10.63 -4.30
CA GLY A 117 -12.28 9.22 -4.68
C GLY A 117 -11.19 9.00 -5.73
N LEU A 118 -11.12 9.90 -6.71
CA LEU A 118 -10.04 9.92 -7.68
C LEU A 118 -8.67 10.16 -7.02
N LEU A 119 -8.60 11.15 -6.12
CA LEU A 119 -7.37 11.43 -5.37
C LEU A 119 -6.96 10.27 -4.47
N GLU A 120 -7.90 9.64 -3.74
CA GLU A 120 -7.63 8.49 -2.88
C GLU A 120 -7.03 7.33 -3.68
N THR A 121 -7.69 6.94 -4.77
CA THR A 121 -7.25 5.82 -5.61
C THR A 121 -5.93 6.10 -6.31
N GLY A 122 -5.70 7.35 -6.75
CA GLY A 122 -4.43 7.79 -7.32
C GLY A 122 -3.28 7.76 -6.31
N VAL A 123 -3.48 8.26 -5.08
CA VAL A 123 -2.45 8.25 -4.04
C VAL A 123 -2.07 6.82 -3.65
N TRP A 124 -3.06 5.93 -3.47
CA TRP A 124 -2.77 4.52 -3.20
C TRP A 124 -2.03 3.85 -4.34
N TYR A 125 -2.43 4.08 -5.60
CA TYR A 125 -1.72 3.54 -6.76
C TYR A 125 -0.25 4.00 -6.80
N LEU A 126 0.01 5.29 -6.52
CA LEU A 126 1.38 5.82 -6.47
C LEU A 126 2.20 5.24 -5.31
N ASP A 127 1.59 5.01 -4.14
CA ASP A 127 2.24 4.34 -2.99
C ASP A 127 2.68 2.93 -3.41
N TYR A 128 1.77 2.13 -3.97
CA TYR A 128 2.06 0.77 -4.40
C TYR A 128 3.07 0.71 -5.54
N GLN A 129 2.99 1.62 -6.51
CA GLN A 129 3.94 1.70 -7.62
C GLN A 129 5.35 2.08 -7.13
N SER A 130 5.44 3.06 -6.23
CA SER A 130 6.72 3.48 -5.63
C SER A 130 7.31 2.37 -4.78
N PHE A 131 6.47 1.66 -4.01
CA PHE A 131 6.92 0.54 -3.19
C PHE A 131 7.38 -0.65 -4.05
N ASN A 132 6.70 -0.93 -5.17
CA ASN A 132 7.12 -1.99 -6.08
C ASN A 132 8.48 -1.71 -6.75
N GLY A 133 8.79 -0.45 -7.05
CA GLY A 133 10.06 -0.06 -7.67
C GLY A 133 11.21 0.15 -6.69
N GLY A 134 10.94 0.72 -5.51
CA GLY A 134 11.97 1.09 -4.53
C GLY A 134 12.17 0.08 -3.40
N GLY A 135 11.23 -0.85 -3.17
CA GLY A 135 11.29 -1.82 -2.06
C GLY A 135 11.22 -1.23 -0.66
N ILE A 136 11.09 0.09 -0.55
CA ILE A 136 10.98 0.83 0.72
C ILE A 136 9.62 1.52 0.73
N ARG A 137 8.88 1.31 1.83
CA ARG A 137 7.59 1.97 2.02
C ARG A 137 7.78 3.30 2.73
N GLY A 138 7.62 4.40 1.99
CA GLY A 138 7.73 5.74 2.54
C GLY A 138 6.56 6.08 3.47
N VAL A 139 6.81 6.76 4.58
CA VAL A 139 5.75 7.17 5.52
C VAL A 139 4.83 8.23 4.92
N ALA A 140 5.38 9.18 4.15
CA ALA A 140 4.63 10.32 3.64
C ALA A 140 3.48 9.93 2.67
N PRO A 141 3.69 9.09 1.63
CA PRO A 141 2.60 8.66 0.75
C PRO A 141 1.47 7.93 1.50
N VAL A 142 1.83 7.09 2.48
CA VAL A 142 0.87 6.36 3.31
C VAL A 142 0.02 7.31 4.15
N VAL A 143 0.64 8.27 4.82
CA VAL A 143 -0.07 9.29 5.61
C VAL A 143 -1.01 10.09 4.71
N CYS A 144 -0.55 10.55 3.55
CA CYS A 144 -1.41 11.22 2.56
C CYS A 144 -2.59 10.34 2.14
N GLY A 145 -2.35 9.06 1.82
CA GLY A 145 -3.38 8.11 1.45
C GLY A 145 -4.44 7.95 2.53
N VAL A 146 -4.03 7.79 3.79
CA VAL A 146 -4.93 7.66 4.94
C VAL A 146 -5.71 8.96 5.18
N LEU A 147 -5.08 10.13 5.06
CA LEU A 147 -5.75 11.42 5.22
C LEU A 147 -6.85 11.61 4.17
N VAL A 148 -6.53 11.42 2.88
CA VAL A 148 -7.52 11.53 1.80
C VAL A 148 -8.65 10.51 1.98
N SER A 149 -8.31 9.29 2.37
CA SER A 149 -9.28 8.22 2.67
C SER A 149 -10.24 8.62 3.79
N SER A 150 -9.73 9.27 4.83
CA SER A 150 -10.49 9.72 6.00
C SER A 150 -11.39 10.90 5.62
N CYS A 151 -10.85 11.89 4.92
CA CYS A 151 -11.60 13.03 4.40
C CYS A 151 -12.76 12.57 3.50
N LYS A 152 -12.51 11.67 2.54
CA LYS A 152 -13.56 11.13 1.67
C LYS A 152 -14.68 10.47 2.45
N LYS A 153 -14.34 9.62 3.42
CA LYS A 153 -15.32 8.92 4.28
C LYS A 153 -16.15 9.92 5.09
N THR A 154 -15.54 10.95 5.65
CA THR A 154 -16.24 12.00 6.41
C THR A 154 -17.19 12.78 5.52
N VAL A 155 -16.73 13.31 4.37
CA VAL A 155 -17.57 14.07 3.45
C VAL A 155 -18.73 13.21 2.92
N SER A 156 -18.47 11.93 2.61
CA SER A 156 -19.52 11.00 2.17
C SER A 156 -20.61 10.83 3.23
N ARG A 157 -20.23 10.66 4.51
CA ARG A 157 -21.18 10.51 5.62
C ARG A 157 -21.99 11.79 5.85
N LEU A 158 -21.34 12.95 5.81
CA LEU A 158 -22.01 14.24 5.94
C LEU A 158 -23.03 14.45 4.83
N LEU A 159 -22.69 14.07 3.58
CA LEU A 159 -23.63 14.19 2.46
C LEU A 159 -24.85 13.30 2.61
N VAL A 160 -24.65 12.04 2.99
CA VAL A 160 -25.77 11.12 3.26
C VAL A 160 -26.65 11.70 4.37
N LEU A 161 -26.05 12.22 5.44
CA LEU A 161 -26.78 12.85 6.54
C LEU A 161 -27.57 14.10 6.08
N SER A 162 -26.97 14.96 5.24
CA SER A 162 -27.69 16.10 4.66
C SER A 162 -28.89 15.67 3.82
N VAL A 163 -28.75 14.60 3.03
CA VAL A 163 -29.88 14.04 2.25
C VAL A 163 -30.97 13.49 3.18
N CYS A 164 -30.60 12.77 4.23
CA CYS A 164 -31.55 12.25 5.22
C CYS A 164 -32.31 13.37 5.96
N LEU A 165 -31.68 14.53 6.20
CA LEU A 165 -32.34 15.69 6.80
C LEU A 165 -33.30 16.44 5.85
N GLY A 166 -33.43 16.00 4.59
CA GLY A 166 -34.34 16.60 3.61
C GLY A 166 -33.76 17.81 2.88
N TYR A 167 -32.43 17.96 2.85
CA TYR A 167 -31.76 19.02 2.10
C TYR A 167 -32.08 18.89 0.60
N GLY A 168 -32.98 19.75 0.09
CA GLY A 168 -33.51 19.72 -1.28
C GLY A 168 -35.05 19.71 -1.39
N VAL A 169 -35.78 19.43 -0.29
CA VAL A 169 -37.26 19.40 -0.29
C VAL A 169 -37.88 20.77 0.02
N VAL A 170 -37.16 21.66 0.71
CA VAL A 170 -37.67 22.99 1.08
C VAL A 170 -37.14 24.03 0.10
N ARG A 171 -38.01 24.54 -0.78
CA ARG A 171 -37.72 25.78 -1.53
C ARG A 171 -37.84 26.94 -0.53
N PRO A 172 -36.82 27.80 -0.36
CA PRO A 172 -37.06 29.08 0.32
C PRO A 172 -38.06 29.88 -0.52
N ALA A 173 -39.14 30.32 0.14
CA ALA A 173 -40.10 31.25 -0.42
C ALA A 173 -39.48 32.65 -0.59
#